data_AF-A0A3M2E225-F1
#
_entry.id   AF-A0A3M2E225-F1
#
_cell.length_a   1.000
_cell.length_b   1.000
_cell.length_c   1.000
_cell.angle_alpha   90.00
_cell.angle_beta   90.00
_cell.angle_gamma   90.00
#
_symmetry.space_group_name_H-M   'P 1'
#
loop_
_entity.id
_entity.type
_entity.pdbx_description
1 polymer ?
#
loop_
_entity_poly.entity_id
_entity_poly.type
_entity_poly.pdbx_seq_one_letter_code
_entity_poly.pdbx_strand_id
1 'polypeptide(L)'
;MWRLRTMLAGDDGAGRRALPAGEFLHPVPLAALALLAVNDHALKGSGLLPAWVTGKLSDAMGFVFFPLLSTAVADTAALAVARLGAPVDFSLRRWKLALAIAGTLGLMVAIKLCPAAAAAVAAALGAAGFHAAVVVDPTDLFTAPAAVVAWWVGAAEIRRVPLGRIEVLERAWRRDRTPPAAGLRDVPGGDALARALERYFATGEGAAEVDAELARLRRAPAVATR
;
A
#
# COMPACT_ATOMS: atom_id res chain seq x y z
N MET A 1 -2.61 1.93 17.66
CA MET A 1 -2.23 1.87 16.22
C MET A 1 -2.58 3.13 15.44
N TRP A 2 -3.78 3.73 15.60
CA TRP A 2 -4.08 5.06 15.02
C TRP A 2 -2.98 6.10 15.30
N ARG A 3 -2.49 6.19 16.54
CA ARG A 3 -1.37 7.06 16.93
C ARG A 3 -0.07 6.84 16.13
N LEU A 4 0.31 5.59 15.85
CA LEU A 4 1.53 5.29 15.09
C LEU A 4 1.41 5.76 13.63
N ARG A 5 0.27 5.49 13.01
CA ARG A 5 -0.04 5.95 11.65
C ARG A 5 0.01 7.47 11.57
N THR A 6 -0.61 8.18 12.52
CA THR A 6 -0.58 9.64 12.58
C THR A 6 0.82 10.19 12.86
N MET A 7 1.62 9.53 13.70
CA MET A 7 3.01 9.94 13.97
C MET A 7 3.92 9.80 12.74
N LEU A 8 3.81 8.69 12.01
CA LEU A 8 4.70 8.40 10.88
C LEU A 8 4.26 9.08 9.59
N ALA A 9 2.96 9.05 9.29
CA ALA A 9 2.43 9.57 8.04
C ALA A 9 1.73 10.92 8.17
N GLY A 10 1.47 11.42 9.39
CA GLY A 10 0.65 12.62 9.60
C GLY A 10 -0.85 12.36 9.52
N ASP A 11 -1.63 13.43 9.43
CA ASP A 11 -3.07 13.38 9.20
C ASP A 11 -3.44 14.22 7.98
N ASP A 12 -4.27 13.63 7.12
CA ASP A 12 -4.78 14.24 5.90
C ASP A 12 -6.17 14.83 6.20
N GLY A 13 -6.38 16.08 5.78
CA GLY A 13 -7.66 16.76 5.78
C GLY A 13 -7.56 18.16 5.16
N ALA A 14 -8.55 19.02 5.43
CA ALA A 14 -8.54 20.38 4.91
C ALA A 14 -7.28 21.15 5.35
N GLY A 15 -6.40 21.48 4.41
CA GLY A 15 -5.13 22.18 4.66
C GLY A 15 -4.06 21.35 5.38
N ARG A 16 -4.32 20.06 5.66
CA ARG A 16 -3.39 19.15 6.33
C ARG A 16 -2.87 18.10 5.34
N ARG A 17 -1.62 17.67 5.52
CA ARG A 17 -0.90 16.81 4.57
C ARG A 17 -0.41 15.56 5.27
N ALA A 18 -0.40 14.45 4.54
CA ALA A 18 0.08 13.17 5.02
C ALA A 18 0.91 12.45 3.95
N LEU A 19 1.80 11.55 4.40
CA LEU A 19 2.52 10.64 3.52
C LEU A 19 1.58 9.56 2.97
N PRO A 20 1.63 9.26 1.66
CA PRO A 20 0.77 8.26 1.02
C PRO A 20 1.28 6.84 1.27
N ALA A 21 1.23 6.40 2.53
CA ALA A 21 1.71 5.09 2.98
C ALA A 21 0.72 4.40 3.94
N GLY A 22 -0.56 4.76 3.86
CA GLY A 22 -1.59 4.33 4.82
C GLY A 22 -1.82 2.82 4.84
N GLU A 23 -1.76 2.18 3.68
CA GLU A 23 -1.91 0.73 3.50
C GLU A 23 -0.71 -0.05 4.04
N PHE A 24 0.51 0.49 3.93
CA PHE A 24 1.73 -0.13 4.43
C PHE A 24 1.85 -0.01 5.96
N LEU A 25 1.36 1.09 6.53
CA LEU A 25 1.30 1.30 7.97
C LEU A 25 0.12 0.56 8.64
N HIS A 26 -0.61 -0.24 7.87
CA HIS A 26 -1.65 -1.10 8.43
C HIS A 26 -1.03 -2.19 9.33
N PRO A 27 -1.70 -2.63 10.40
CA PRO A 27 -1.16 -3.64 11.31
C PRO A 27 -0.75 -4.95 10.63
N VAL A 28 -1.46 -5.33 9.57
CA VAL A 28 -1.26 -6.59 8.85
C VAL A 28 0.11 -6.67 8.14
N PRO A 29 0.50 -5.74 7.24
CA PRO A 29 1.83 -5.75 6.64
C PRO A 29 2.95 -5.59 7.67
N LEU A 30 2.75 -4.82 8.74
CA LEU A 30 3.73 -4.70 9.82
C LEU A 30 3.91 -6.02 10.58
N ALA A 31 2.82 -6.73 10.86
CA ALA A 31 2.88 -8.06 11.45
C ALA A 31 3.52 -9.08 10.50
N ALA A 32 3.23 -9.01 9.20
CA ALA A 32 3.86 -9.87 8.20
C ALA A 32 5.37 -9.63 8.12
N LEU A 33 5.81 -8.36 8.15
CA LEU A 33 7.23 -8.00 8.20
C LEU A 33 7.90 -8.51 9.49
N ALA A 34 7.26 -8.30 10.64
CA ALA A 34 7.79 -8.76 11.92
C ALA A 34 7.92 -10.30 11.94
N LEU A 35 6.90 -11.01 11.45
CA LEU A 35 6.91 -12.47 11.36
C LEU A 35 7.97 -12.96 10.37
N LEU A 36 8.12 -12.31 9.22
CA LEU A 36 9.18 -12.61 8.26
C LEU A 36 10.56 -12.43 8.88
N ALA A 37 10.80 -11.33 9.59
CA ALA A 37 12.06 -11.06 10.27
C ALA A 37 12.37 -12.11 11.34
N VAL A 38 11.41 -12.43 12.21
CA VAL A 38 11.57 -13.48 13.23
C VAL A 38 11.79 -14.84 12.59
N ASN A 39 11.04 -15.18 11.55
CA ASN A 39 11.19 -16.45 10.84
C ASN A 39 12.59 -16.58 10.23
N ASP A 40 13.06 -15.55 9.54
CA ASP A 40 14.32 -15.61 8.80
C ASP A 40 15.56 -15.53 9.69
N HIS A 41 15.47 -14.85 10.84
CA HIS A 41 16.63 -14.66 11.73
C HIS A 41 16.67 -15.59 12.93
N ALA A 42 15.50 -16.09 13.39
CA ALA A 42 15.43 -16.89 14.62
C ALA A 42 14.91 -18.31 14.38
N LEU A 43 14.01 -18.54 13.43
CA LEU A 43 13.38 -19.86 13.27
C LEU A 43 14.10 -20.73 12.22
N LYS A 44 14.50 -20.16 11.08
CA LYS A 44 15.26 -20.88 10.06
C LYS A 44 16.57 -21.41 10.63
N GLY A 45 16.80 -22.73 10.49
CA GLY A 45 18.01 -23.40 10.98
C GLY A 45 18.06 -23.65 12.49
N SER A 46 17.07 -23.18 13.27
CA SER A 46 17.03 -23.40 14.74
C SER A 46 16.68 -24.82 15.17
N GLY A 47 16.10 -25.62 14.26
CA GLY A 47 15.54 -26.94 14.57
C GLY A 47 14.17 -26.92 15.24
N LEU A 48 13.61 -25.74 15.59
CA LEU A 48 12.29 -25.61 16.20
C LEU A 48 11.14 -25.91 15.23
N LEU A 49 11.33 -25.60 13.95
CA LEU A 49 10.37 -25.86 12.88
C LEU A 49 11.06 -26.56 11.70
N PRO A 50 10.35 -27.43 10.97
CA PRO A 50 10.87 -28.01 9.73
C PRO A 50 11.21 -26.92 8.71
N ALA A 51 12.32 -27.08 7.98
CA ALA A 51 12.79 -26.09 7.01
C ALA A 51 11.71 -25.72 5.97
N TRP A 52 10.94 -26.71 5.50
CA TRP A 52 9.86 -26.49 4.53
C TRP A 52 8.72 -25.61 5.07
N VAL A 53 8.44 -25.63 6.38
CA VAL A 53 7.44 -24.75 7.00
C VAL A 53 7.94 -23.31 7.01
N THR A 54 9.18 -23.10 7.45
CA THR A 54 9.77 -21.76 7.52
C THR A 54 9.96 -21.12 6.14
N GLY A 55 10.21 -21.92 5.09
CA GLY A 55 10.24 -21.45 3.71
C GLY A 55 8.89 -20.91 3.26
N LYS A 56 7.83 -21.71 3.39
CA LYS A 56 6.48 -21.34 2.99
C LYS A 56 5.91 -20.17 3.78
N LEU A 57 6.28 -20.05 5.06
CA LEU A 57 5.90 -18.90 5.86
C LEU A 57 6.49 -17.61 5.31
N SER A 58 7.78 -17.61 4.91
CA SER A 58 8.40 -16.44 4.26
C SER A 58 7.68 -16.05 2.98
N ASP A 59 7.37 -17.03 2.12
CA ASP A 59 6.69 -16.75 0.85
C ASP A 59 5.29 -16.17 1.05
N ALA A 60 4.50 -16.75 1.97
CA ALA A 60 3.20 -16.23 2.34
C ALA A 60 3.27 -14.80 2.87
N MET A 61 4.24 -14.49 3.75
CA MET A 61 4.43 -13.13 4.27
C MET A 61 4.90 -12.17 3.18
N GLY A 62 5.73 -12.64 2.25
CA GLY A 62 6.16 -11.88 1.08
C GLY A 62 4.97 -11.43 0.21
N PHE A 63 4.02 -12.33 -0.06
CA PHE A 63 2.81 -12.00 -0.82
C PHE A 63 1.88 -10.98 -0.13
N VAL A 64 1.94 -10.87 1.20
CA VAL A 64 1.19 -9.83 1.95
C VAL A 64 1.96 -8.51 1.96
N PHE A 65 3.26 -8.58 2.23
CA PHE A 65 4.10 -7.42 2.52
C PHE A 65 4.53 -6.66 1.26
N PHE A 66 5.11 -7.37 0.27
CA PHE A 66 5.76 -6.71 -0.87
C PHE A 66 4.85 -5.85 -1.72
N PRO A 67 3.60 -6.24 -2.06
CA PRO A 67 2.74 -5.39 -2.87
C PRO A 67 2.42 -4.05 -2.19
N LEU A 68 2.22 -4.06 -0.86
CA LEU A 68 1.90 -2.86 -0.07
C LEU A 68 3.13 -1.98 0.16
N LEU A 69 4.31 -2.60 0.30
CA LEU A 69 5.57 -1.86 0.29
C LEU A 69 5.77 -1.17 -1.05
N SER A 70 5.54 -1.88 -2.16
CA SER A 70 5.73 -1.33 -3.51
C SER A 70 4.82 -0.13 -3.78
N THR A 71 3.55 -0.17 -3.36
CA THR A 71 2.65 0.99 -3.51
C THR A 71 3.12 2.16 -2.65
N ALA A 72 3.47 1.94 -1.39
CA ALA A 72 3.92 3.01 -0.50
C ALA A 72 5.22 3.66 -0.98
N VAL A 73 6.18 2.86 -1.49
CA VAL A 73 7.43 3.37 -2.08
C VAL A 73 7.14 4.18 -3.35
N ALA A 74 6.33 3.63 -4.26
CA ALA A 74 5.99 4.30 -5.52
C ALA A 74 5.24 5.61 -5.28
N ASP A 75 4.28 5.62 -4.37
CA ASP A 75 3.48 6.80 -4.03
C ASP A 75 4.30 7.84 -3.27
N THR A 76 5.19 7.43 -2.37
CA THR A 76 6.12 8.36 -1.70
C THR A 76 7.12 8.97 -2.69
N ALA A 77 7.64 8.18 -3.63
CA ALA A 77 8.49 8.67 -4.70
C ALA A 77 7.73 9.62 -5.63
N ALA A 78 6.50 9.28 -6.01
CA ALA A 78 5.62 10.15 -6.79
C ALA A 78 5.32 11.45 -6.05
N LEU A 79 5.17 11.43 -4.72
CA LEU A 79 5.04 12.63 -3.91
C LEU A 79 6.29 13.50 -4.04
N ALA A 80 7.50 12.94 -3.93
CA ALA A 80 8.74 13.69 -4.11
C ALA A 80 8.79 14.35 -5.51
N VAL A 81 8.43 13.61 -6.56
CA VAL A 81 8.33 14.13 -7.94
C VAL A 81 7.27 15.22 -8.05
N ALA A 82 6.12 15.06 -7.39
CA ALA A 82 5.07 16.07 -7.36
C ALA A 82 5.51 17.36 -6.63
N ARG A 83 6.40 17.25 -5.63
CA ARG A 83 6.98 18.41 -4.94
C ARG A 83 7.94 19.19 -5.84
N LEU A 84 8.51 18.55 -6.86
CA LEU A 84 9.29 19.19 -7.92
C LEU A 84 8.41 19.84 -9.01
N GLY A 85 7.09 19.86 -8.84
CA GLY A 85 6.14 20.52 -9.75
C GLY A 85 5.52 19.62 -10.80
N ALA A 86 5.86 18.33 -10.83
CA ALA A 86 5.28 17.41 -11.80
C ALA A 86 3.80 17.10 -11.49
N PRO A 87 2.93 17.01 -12.52
CA PRO A 87 1.50 16.75 -12.37
C PRO A 87 1.16 15.26 -12.12
N VAL A 88 1.78 14.63 -11.13
CA VAL A 88 1.62 13.18 -10.85
C VAL A 88 0.65 12.91 -9.68
N ASP A 89 -0.15 11.84 -9.80
CA ASP A 89 -0.97 11.33 -8.72
C ASP A 89 -0.13 10.43 -7.82
N PHE A 90 0.08 10.84 -6.57
CA PHE A 90 0.85 10.12 -5.56
C PHE A 90 -0.03 9.46 -4.50
N SER A 91 -1.33 9.31 -4.74
CA SER A 91 -2.25 8.60 -3.85
C SER A 91 -2.47 7.17 -4.32
N LEU A 92 -2.70 6.25 -3.38
CA LEU A 92 -2.98 4.85 -3.67
C LEU A 92 -4.24 4.73 -4.55
N ARG A 93 -4.14 4.01 -5.67
CA ARG A 93 -5.24 3.73 -6.60
C ARG A 93 -5.43 2.22 -6.76
N ARG A 94 -6.65 1.78 -7.09
CA ARG A 94 -6.95 0.35 -7.33
C ARG A 94 -6.05 -0.27 -8.39
N TRP A 95 -5.76 0.45 -9.47
CA TRP A 95 -4.88 -0.04 -10.54
C TRP A 95 -3.42 -0.13 -10.08
N LYS A 96 -2.93 0.80 -9.24
CA LYS A 96 -1.57 0.73 -8.66
C LYS A 96 -1.43 -0.48 -7.75
N LEU A 97 -2.43 -0.73 -6.92
CA LEU A 97 -2.51 -1.91 -6.06
C LEU A 97 -2.52 -3.21 -6.88
N ALA A 98 -3.37 -3.28 -7.91
CA ALA A 98 -3.43 -4.43 -8.81
C ALA A 98 -2.10 -4.66 -9.52
N LEU A 99 -1.45 -3.60 -10.00
CA LEU A 99 -0.13 -3.66 -10.65
C LEU A 99 0.96 -4.13 -9.67
N ALA A 100 0.96 -3.65 -8.43
CA ALA A 100 1.92 -4.06 -7.41
C ALA A 100 1.74 -5.54 -7.02
N ILE A 101 0.49 -6.00 -6.90
CA ILE A 101 0.18 -7.41 -6.65
C ILE A 101 0.60 -8.27 -7.85
N ALA A 102 0.24 -7.87 -9.07
CA ALA A 102 0.62 -8.59 -10.28
C ALA A 102 2.14 -8.64 -10.47
N GLY A 103 2.84 -7.54 -10.20
CA GLY A 103 4.31 -7.48 -10.24
C GLY A 103 4.96 -8.40 -9.21
N THR A 104 4.45 -8.41 -7.98
CA THR A 104 4.93 -9.33 -6.93
C THR A 104 4.69 -10.78 -7.31
N LEU A 105 3.48 -11.13 -7.75
CA LEU A 105 3.13 -12.47 -8.23
C LEU A 105 4.02 -12.89 -9.40
N GLY A 106 4.18 -12.04 -10.40
CA GLY A 106 5.01 -12.31 -11.57
C GLY A 106 6.47 -12.56 -11.20
N LEU A 107 7.04 -11.73 -10.31
CA LEU A 107 8.40 -11.90 -9.81
C LEU A 107 8.55 -13.22 -9.03
N MET A 108 7.62 -13.52 -8.11
CA MET A 108 7.64 -14.75 -7.32
C MET A 108 7.52 -15.99 -8.22
N VAL A 109 6.59 -15.98 -9.18
CA VAL A 109 6.47 -17.05 -10.17
C VAL A 109 7.76 -17.25 -10.96
N ALA A 110 8.38 -16.16 -11.42
CA ALA A 110 9.63 -16.23 -12.15
C ALA A 110 10.75 -16.88 -11.32
N ILE A 111 10.96 -16.46 -10.08
CA ILE A 111 12.06 -17.00 -9.24
C ILE A 111 11.77 -18.43 -8.73
N LYS A 112 10.50 -18.82 -8.58
CA LYS A 112 10.13 -20.17 -8.11
C LYS A 112 10.11 -21.21 -9.23
N LEU A 113 10.04 -20.79 -10.50
CA LEU A 113 10.00 -21.69 -11.66
C LEU A 113 11.27 -21.64 -12.53
N CYS A 114 12.02 -20.54 -12.53
CA CYS A 114 13.17 -20.34 -13.41
C CYS A 114 14.46 -20.15 -12.61
N PRO A 115 15.40 -21.11 -12.67
CA PRO A 115 16.71 -20.98 -11.99
C PRO A 115 17.51 -19.75 -12.43
N ALA A 116 17.42 -19.36 -13.70
CA ALA A 116 18.10 -18.16 -14.20
C ALA A 116 17.53 -16.88 -13.58
N ALA A 117 16.20 -16.80 -13.42
CA ALA A 117 15.55 -15.67 -12.75
C ALA A 117 15.93 -15.63 -11.25
N ALA A 118 15.92 -16.78 -10.57
CA ALA A 118 16.36 -16.89 -9.18
C ALA A 118 17.81 -16.42 -9.00
N ALA A 119 18.72 -16.86 -9.88
CA ALA A 119 20.13 -16.45 -9.85
C ALA A 119 20.29 -14.94 -10.13
N ALA A 120 19.55 -14.39 -11.09
CA ALA A 120 19.59 -12.96 -11.38
C ALA A 120 19.13 -12.11 -10.19
N VAL A 121 18.05 -12.51 -9.51
CA VAL A 121 17.56 -11.82 -8.31
C VAL A 121 18.55 -11.97 -7.15
N ALA A 122 19.13 -13.16 -6.94
CA ALA A 122 20.14 -13.36 -5.91
C ALA A 122 21.39 -12.50 -6.15
N ALA A 123 21.83 -12.38 -7.42
CA ALA A 123 22.93 -11.51 -7.80
C ALA A 123 22.62 -10.03 -7.57
N ALA A 124 21.41 -9.58 -7.93
CA ALA A 124 20.98 -8.20 -7.70
C ALA A 124 20.92 -7.85 -6.20
N LEU A 125 20.39 -8.77 -5.38
CA LEU A 125 20.40 -8.62 -3.92
C LEU A 125 21.83 -8.60 -3.37
N GLY A 126 22.71 -9.47 -3.88
CA GLY A 126 24.13 -9.50 -3.52
C GLY A 126 24.85 -8.19 -3.85
N ALA A 127 24.57 -7.59 -5.01
CA ALA A 127 25.11 -6.29 -5.38
C ALA A 127 24.62 -5.15 -4.47
N ALA A 128 23.44 -5.30 -3.86
CA ALA A 128 22.90 -4.39 -2.85
C ALA A 128 23.38 -4.71 -1.42
N GLY A 129 24.28 -5.68 -1.24
CA GLY A 129 24.83 -6.06 0.07
C GLY A 129 24.02 -7.09 0.85
N PHE A 130 23.01 -7.72 0.22
CA PHE A 130 22.19 -8.74 0.85
C PHE A 130 22.57 -10.14 0.37
N HIS A 131 22.94 -11.02 1.31
CA HIS A 131 23.20 -12.43 1.02
C HIS A 131 21.89 -13.24 1.13
N ALA A 132 21.22 -13.43 0.00
CA ALA A 132 19.97 -14.20 -0.08
C ALA A 132 20.15 -15.45 -0.97
N ALA A 133 19.73 -16.60 -0.44
CA ALA A 133 19.60 -17.83 -1.22
C ALA A 133 18.16 -17.92 -1.75
N VAL A 134 17.99 -17.79 -3.07
CA VAL A 134 16.68 -17.93 -3.73
C VAL A 134 16.50 -19.38 -4.15
N VAL A 135 15.70 -20.13 -3.40
CA VAL A 135 15.40 -21.54 -3.67
C VAL A 135 14.30 -21.63 -4.73
N VAL A 136 14.55 -22.44 -5.76
CA VAL A 136 13.58 -22.77 -6.82
C VAL A 136 12.71 -23.92 -6.33
N ASP A 137 11.53 -23.61 -5.83
CA ASP A 137 10.52 -24.59 -5.39
C ASP A 137 9.12 -24.17 -5.89
N PRO A 138 8.56 -24.85 -6.93
CA PRO A 138 7.23 -24.56 -7.44
C PRO A 138 6.11 -24.72 -6.40
N THR A 139 6.32 -25.52 -5.36
CA THR A 139 5.31 -25.74 -4.31
C THR A 139 5.12 -24.52 -3.41
N ASP A 140 5.99 -23.52 -3.50
CA ASP A 140 5.81 -22.25 -2.80
C ASP A 140 4.72 -21.38 -3.43
N LEU A 141 4.32 -21.66 -4.68
CA LEU A 141 3.18 -21.00 -5.32
C LEU A 141 1.84 -21.32 -4.66
N PHE A 142 1.77 -22.36 -3.82
CA PHE A 142 0.60 -22.60 -2.97
C PHE A 142 0.37 -21.48 -1.93
N THR A 143 1.37 -20.62 -1.69
CA THR A 143 1.26 -19.46 -0.81
C THR A 143 0.75 -18.20 -1.51
N ALA A 144 0.67 -18.19 -2.84
CA ALA A 144 0.17 -17.07 -3.64
C ALA A 144 -1.22 -16.54 -3.24
N PRO A 145 -2.19 -17.37 -2.78
CA PRO A 145 -3.47 -16.89 -2.27
C PRO A 145 -3.34 -15.89 -1.10
N ALA A 146 -2.21 -15.85 -0.38
CA ALA A 146 -1.96 -14.84 0.65
C ALA A 146 -1.98 -13.40 0.09
N ALA A 147 -1.76 -13.20 -1.22
CA ALA A 147 -1.89 -11.90 -1.88
C ALA A 147 -3.32 -11.31 -1.80
N VAL A 148 -4.34 -12.14 -1.57
CA VAL A 148 -5.72 -11.67 -1.30
C VAL A 148 -5.76 -10.79 -0.05
N VAL A 149 -4.91 -11.05 0.94
CA VAL A 149 -4.81 -10.21 2.15
C VAL A 149 -4.25 -8.83 1.79
N ALA A 150 -3.24 -8.75 0.92
CA ALA A 150 -2.73 -7.47 0.43
C ALA A 150 -3.82 -6.68 -0.32
N TRP A 151 -4.57 -7.35 -1.19
CA TRP A 151 -5.72 -6.74 -1.87
C TRP A 151 -6.75 -6.20 -0.87
N TRP A 152 -7.12 -7.01 0.13
CA TRP A 152 -8.10 -6.61 1.14
C TRP A 152 -7.65 -5.38 1.94
N VAL A 153 -6.38 -5.35 2.38
CA VAL A 153 -5.81 -4.20 3.11
C VAL A 153 -5.81 -2.94 2.23
N GLY A 154 -5.26 -3.03 1.01
CA GLY A 154 -5.18 -1.88 0.11
C GLY A 154 -6.56 -1.39 -0.33
N ALA A 155 -7.50 -2.29 -0.64
CA ALA A 155 -8.87 -1.92 -0.98
C ALA A 155 -9.62 -1.30 0.21
N ALA A 156 -9.36 -1.75 1.44
CA ALA A 156 -9.88 -1.12 2.64
C ALA A 156 -9.34 0.30 2.82
N GLU A 157 -8.06 0.54 2.56
CA GLU A 157 -7.47 1.89 2.59
C GLU A 157 -8.09 2.80 1.53
N ILE A 158 -8.28 2.31 0.30
CA ILE A 158 -8.94 3.06 -0.78
C ILE A 158 -10.36 3.49 -0.41
N ARG A 159 -11.15 2.58 0.18
CA ARG A 159 -12.51 2.89 0.63
C ARG A 159 -12.55 3.98 1.71
N ARG A 160 -11.47 4.15 2.48
CA ARG A 160 -11.35 5.11 3.57
C ARG A 160 -10.70 6.43 3.17
N VAL A 161 -10.54 6.66 1.86
CA VAL A 161 -9.78 7.79 1.29
C VAL A 161 -8.30 7.67 1.69
N PRO A 162 -7.42 7.17 0.80
CA PRO A 162 -6.01 7.01 1.10
C PRO A 162 -5.35 8.31 1.52
N LEU A 163 -4.34 8.21 2.40
CA LEU A 163 -3.53 9.37 2.75
C LEU A 163 -2.92 10.03 1.51
N GLY A 164 -2.87 11.36 1.52
CA GLY A 164 -2.37 12.17 0.40
C GLY A 164 -3.41 12.41 -0.69
N ARG A 165 -4.57 11.74 -0.66
CA ARG A 165 -5.61 11.91 -1.68
C ARG A 165 -6.15 13.33 -1.69
N ILE A 166 -6.37 13.97 -0.54
CA ILE A 166 -6.90 15.33 -0.50
C ILE A 166 -5.92 16.33 -1.11
N GLU A 167 -4.62 16.15 -0.86
CA GLU A 167 -3.59 16.99 -1.49
C GLU A 167 -3.56 16.82 -3.01
N VAL A 168 -3.71 15.59 -3.52
CA VAL A 168 -3.82 15.33 -4.97
C VAL A 168 -5.03 16.05 -5.56
N LEU A 169 -6.19 15.96 -4.90
CA LEU A 169 -7.43 16.61 -5.37
C LEU A 169 -7.30 18.13 -5.37
N GLU A 170 -6.71 18.72 -4.33
CA GLU A 170 -6.48 20.16 -4.23
C GLU A 170 -5.54 20.64 -5.35
N ARG A 171 -4.45 19.91 -5.60
CA ARG A 171 -3.50 20.23 -6.68
C ARG A 171 -4.16 20.17 -8.05
N ALA A 172 -4.96 19.14 -8.31
CA ALA A 172 -5.71 19.03 -9.56
C ALA A 172 -6.69 20.19 -9.72
N TRP A 173 -7.50 20.48 -8.69
CA TRP A 173 -8.41 21.62 -8.70
C TRP A 173 -7.70 22.95 -8.98
N ARG A 174 -6.58 23.22 -8.31
CA ARG A 174 -5.81 24.47 -8.50
C ARG A 174 -5.22 24.58 -9.90
N ARG A 175 -4.82 23.46 -10.51
CA ARG A 175 -4.21 23.43 -11.84
C ARG A 175 -5.23 23.65 -12.96
N ASP A 176 -6.34 22.91 -12.93
CA ASP A 176 -7.25 22.80 -14.08
C ASP A 176 -8.73 22.75 -13.69
N ARG A 177 -9.05 23.04 -12.42
CA ARG A 177 -10.42 22.97 -11.86
C ARG A 177 -11.07 21.59 -12.01
N THR A 178 -10.26 20.52 -12.07
CA THR A 178 -10.80 19.14 -12.05
C THR A 178 -11.67 18.94 -10.81
N PRO A 179 -12.95 18.55 -10.97
CA PRO A 179 -13.86 18.34 -9.84
C PRO A 179 -13.35 17.24 -8.91
N PRO A 180 -13.41 17.42 -7.57
CA PRO A 180 -12.98 16.39 -6.60
C PRO A 180 -13.64 15.02 -6.80
N ALA A 181 -14.88 15.01 -7.28
CA ALA A 181 -15.63 13.79 -7.61
C ALA A 181 -14.88 12.88 -8.59
N ALA A 182 -14.14 13.44 -9.56
CA ALA A 182 -13.38 12.66 -10.54
C ALA A 182 -12.29 11.81 -9.87
N GLY A 183 -11.62 12.36 -8.85
CA GLY A 183 -10.58 11.66 -8.10
C GLY A 183 -11.09 10.83 -6.93
N LEU A 184 -12.40 10.79 -6.67
CA LEU A 184 -13.04 9.97 -5.63
C LEU A 184 -13.93 8.84 -6.19
N ARG A 185 -13.93 8.62 -7.51
CA ARG A 185 -14.73 7.56 -8.16
C ARG A 185 -14.49 6.14 -7.61
N ASP A 186 -13.32 5.87 -7.06
CA ASP A 186 -12.95 4.59 -6.46
C ASP A 186 -13.31 4.47 -4.97
N VAL A 187 -13.88 5.53 -4.38
CA VAL A 187 -14.27 5.65 -2.96
C VAL A 187 -15.81 5.58 -2.83
N PRO A 188 -16.38 4.45 -2.38
CA PRO A 188 -17.81 4.33 -2.17
C PRO A 188 -18.34 5.36 -1.16
N GLY A 189 -19.42 6.07 -1.49
CA GLY A 189 -20.00 7.11 -0.64
C GLY A 189 -19.17 8.40 -0.55
N GLY A 190 -18.26 8.62 -1.50
CA GLY A 190 -17.40 9.80 -1.59
C GLY A 190 -18.08 11.08 -2.08
N ASP A 191 -19.34 11.03 -2.54
CA ASP A 191 -20.01 12.19 -3.15
C ASP A 191 -20.20 13.36 -2.19
N ALA A 192 -20.53 13.07 -0.92
CA ALA A 192 -20.67 14.09 0.12
C ALA A 192 -19.33 14.78 0.40
N LEU A 193 -18.25 13.99 0.52
CA LEU A 193 -16.89 14.53 0.63
C LEU A 193 -16.49 15.34 -0.60
N ALA A 194 -16.83 14.88 -1.81
CA ALA A 194 -16.52 15.60 -3.04
C ALA A 194 -17.15 16.99 -3.07
N ARG A 195 -18.43 17.12 -2.68
CA ARG A 195 -19.13 18.42 -2.58
C ARG A 195 -18.53 19.32 -1.50
N ALA A 196 -18.19 18.76 -0.34
CA ALA A 196 -17.55 19.51 0.74
C ALA A 196 -16.18 20.04 0.30
N LEU A 197 -15.37 19.22 -0.37
CA LEU A 197 -14.07 19.61 -0.92
C LEU A 197 -14.22 20.67 -2.01
N GLU A 198 -15.22 20.57 -2.88
CA GLU A 198 -15.45 21.57 -3.93
C GLU A 198 -15.76 22.95 -3.35
N ARG A 199 -16.64 23.02 -2.34
CA ARG A 199 -16.88 24.26 -1.59
C ARG A 199 -15.61 24.78 -0.93
N TYR A 200 -14.90 23.90 -0.21
CA TYR A 200 -13.65 24.26 0.45
C TYR A 200 -12.58 24.77 -0.51
N PHE A 201 -12.41 24.14 -1.67
CA PHE A 201 -11.44 24.60 -2.67
C PHE A 201 -11.88 25.87 -3.42
N ALA A 202 -13.18 26.16 -3.47
CA ALA A 202 -13.72 27.35 -4.11
C ALA A 202 -13.66 28.58 -3.19
N THR A 203 -14.05 28.44 -1.92
CA THR A 203 -14.24 29.56 -0.99
C THR A 203 -13.27 29.57 0.20
N GLY A 204 -12.57 28.46 0.48
CA GLY A 204 -11.80 28.27 1.70
C GLY A 204 -12.66 27.93 2.93
N GLU A 205 -13.99 27.95 2.81
CA GLU A 205 -14.93 27.64 3.89
C GLU A 205 -15.29 26.15 3.92
N GLY A 206 -15.84 25.65 5.03
CA GLY A 206 -16.31 24.25 5.10
C GLY A 206 -15.23 23.22 5.43
N ALA A 207 -14.06 23.64 5.93
CA ALA A 207 -13.02 22.72 6.41
C ALA A 207 -13.54 21.71 7.46
N ALA A 208 -14.42 22.15 8.36
CA ALA A 208 -15.04 21.28 9.37
C ALA A 208 -15.96 20.21 8.75
N GLU A 209 -16.61 20.51 7.63
CA GLU A 209 -17.45 19.56 6.91
C GLU A 209 -16.61 18.52 6.17
N VAL A 210 -15.50 18.96 5.53
CA VAL A 210 -14.51 18.05 4.95
C VAL A 210 -14.00 17.07 6.00
N ASP A 211 -13.64 17.56 7.18
CA ASP A 211 -13.14 16.75 8.29
C ASP A 211 -14.22 15.78 8.82
N ALA A 212 -15.48 16.23 8.92
CA ALA A 212 -16.60 15.38 9.33
C ALA A 212 -16.86 14.23 8.34
N GLU A 213 -16.85 14.52 7.03
CA GLU A 213 -17.04 13.51 5.98
C GLU A 213 -15.86 12.54 5.88
N LEU A 214 -14.62 13.02 6.00
CA LEU A 214 -13.44 12.16 6.11
C LEU A 214 -13.53 11.24 7.32
N ALA A 215 -13.91 11.77 8.48
CA ALA A 215 -14.08 10.97 9.69
C ALA A 215 -15.21 9.94 9.55
N ARG A 216 -16.29 10.27 8.82
CA ARG A 216 -17.37 9.31 8.50
C ARG A 216 -16.86 8.17 7.62
N LEU A 217 -16.17 8.48 6.53
CA LEU A 217 -15.62 7.48 5.60
C LEU A 217 -14.56 6.59 6.26
N ARG A 218 -13.69 7.17 7.10
CA ARG A 218 -12.65 6.41 7.82
C ARG A 218 -13.19 5.52 8.94
N ARG A 219 -14.31 5.90 9.57
CA ARG A 219 -14.99 5.11 10.62
C ARG A 219 -15.93 4.05 10.08
N ALA A 220 -16.35 4.14 8.81
CA ALA A 220 -17.21 3.15 8.21
C ALA A 220 -16.61 1.74 8.42
N PRO A 221 -17.34 0.82 9.08
CA PRO A 221 -16.88 -0.55 9.19
C PRO A 221 -16.58 -1.06 7.77
N ALA A 222 -15.54 -1.88 7.64
CA ALA A 222 -15.31 -2.62 6.41
C ALA A 222 -16.41 -3.69 6.32
N VAL A 223 -17.67 -3.28 6.11
CA VAL A 223 -18.79 -4.19 6.00
C VAL A 223 -18.48 -5.11 4.82
N ALA A 224 -18.58 -6.41 5.10
CA ALA A 224 -18.46 -7.46 4.12
C ALA A 224 -19.47 -7.20 3.01
N THR A 225 -18.99 -6.70 1.87
CA THR A 225 -19.72 -6.79 0.62
C THR A 225 -19.91 -8.27 0.34
N ARG A 226 -21.15 -8.73 0.49
CA ARG A 226 -21.64 -10.02 -0.01
C ARG A 226 -21.52 -10.08 -1.52
#